data_AF-A0A7J8I9X9-F1
#
_entry.id   AF-A0A7J8I9X9-F1
#
_cell.length_a   1.000
_cell.length_b   1.000
_cell.length_c   1.000
_cell.angle_alpha   90.00
_cell.angle_beta   90.00
_cell.angle_gamma   90.00
#
_symmetry.space_group_name_H-M   'P 1'
#
loop_
_entity.id
_entity.type
_entity.pdbx_description
1 polymer ?
#
loop_
_entity_poly.entity_id
_entity_poly.type
_entity_poly.pdbx_seq_one_letter_code
_entity_poly.pdbx_strand_id
1 'polypeptide(L)'
;MGSKLQKLWPPQSAHAAFDKAAHYFGMKIVWVPLNKMMQVDVWAMRRAISRNTVVLVCSTPQFPHGVIDPVPEVAKLAVKYKIPLHVDACLGGFLIVFMEKAGYPLDQPFDFRVKGVTSISADTHKYGYARKGSSLVLYSDKKYRSYQFFVDPDWQGGIYASPTMVGSRPAGLP
;
A
#
# COMPACT_ATOMS: atom_id res chain seq x y z
N MET A 1 2.22 -3.57 31.24
CA MET A 1 2.05 -4.58 30.17
C MET A 1 2.53 -3.94 28.88
N GLY A 2 3.75 -4.24 28.42
CA GLY A 2 4.36 -3.51 27.29
C GLY A 2 3.56 -3.73 26.01
N SER A 3 2.96 -2.67 25.46
CA SER A 3 2.29 -2.74 24.17
C SER A 3 3.33 -3.15 23.12
N LYS A 4 3.13 -4.30 22.48
CA LYS A 4 4.01 -4.71 21.39
C LYS A 4 3.68 -3.82 20.21
N LEU A 5 4.56 -2.88 19.89
CA LEU A 5 4.45 -2.01 18.72
C LEU A 5 4.12 -2.86 17.49
N GLN A 6 3.00 -2.53 16.83
CA GLN A 6 2.63 -3.07 15.54
C GLN A 6 3.71 -2.69 14.53
N LYS A 7 3.96 -3.56 13.55
CA LYS A 7 5.09 -3.35 12.66
C LYS A 7 4.78 -3.44 11.17
N LEU A 8 5.41 -2.55 10.42
CA LEU A 8 5.34 -2.37 8.97
C LEU A 8 6.58 -2.95 8.30
N TRP A 9 6.41 -3.73 7.22
CA TRP A 9 7.50 -4.44 6.53
C TRP A 9 7.71 -3.97 5.08
N PRO A 10 8.18 -2.74 4.86
CA PRO A 10 8.48 -2.27 3.51
C PRO A 10 9.85 -2.73 3.00
N PRO A 11 9.99 -2.94 1.67
CA PRO A 11 11.28 -2.99 1.01
C PRO A 11 12.06 -1.69 1.25
N GLN A 12 13.40 -1.73 1.32
CA GLN A 12 14.26 -0.53 1.45
C GLN A 12 14.00 0.56 0.39
N SER A 13 13.44 0.18 -0.76
CA SER A 13 13.08 1.08 -1.85
C SER A 13 11.69 1.71 -1.73
N ALA A 14 10.89 1.31 -0.73
CA ALA A 14 9.52 1.81 -0.59
C ALA A 14 9.50 3.31 -0.26
N HIS A 15 8.37 3.95 -0.58
CA HIS A 15 8.24 5.39 -0.45
C HIS A 15 8.41 5.88 1.01
N ALA A 16 9.05 7.04 1.21
CA ALA A 16 9.25 7.66 2.54
C ALA A 16 7.93 7.94 3.31
N ALA A 17 6.78 7.86 2.65
CA ALA A 17 5.47 7.93 3.32
C ALA A 17 5.26 6.79 4.32
N PHE A 18 5.95 5.67 4.17
CA PHE A 18 5.91 4.57 5.13
C PHE A 18 6.58 4.93 6.46
N ASP A 19 7.68 5.68 6.46
CA ASP A 19 8.26 6.26 7.70
C ASP A 19 7.28 7.24 8.34
N LYS A 20 6.66 8.10 7.52
CA LYS A 20 5.67 9.07 8.00
C LYS A 20 4.48 8.38 8.65
N ALA A 21 3.96 7.31 8.04
CA ALA A 21 2.90 6.50 8.61
C ALA A 21 3.34 5.85 9.93
N ALA A 22 4.55 5.30 9.98
CA ALA A 22 5.09 4.71 11.21
C ALA A 22 5.18 5.75 12.34
N HIS A 23 5.63 6.96 12.03
CA HIS A 23 5.68 8.07 12.97
C HIS A 23 4.28 8.49 13.45
N TYR A 24 3.32 8.72 12.54
CA TYR A 24 1.97 9.20 12.88
C TYR A 24 1.15 8.17 13.66
N PHE A 25 1.27 6.89 13.33
CA PHE A 25 0.43 5.84 13.90
C PHE A 25 1.14 5.00 14.98
N GLY A 26 2.33 5.43 15.43
CA GLY A 26 3.07 4.73 16.48
C GLY A 26 3.47 3.30 16.09
N MET A 27 3.80 3.08 14.81
CA MET A 27 4.22 1.76 14.31
C MET A 27 5.75 1.68 14.25
N LYS A 28 6.29 0.46 14.32
CA LYS A 28 7.71 0.21 14.05
C LYS A 28 7.90 -0.22 12.59
N ILE A 29 8.81 0.44 11.89
CA ILE A 29 9.22 0.01 10.55
C ILE A 29 10.34 -1.03 10.65
N VAL A 30 10.32 -2.04 9.79
CA VAL A 30 11.45 -2.92 9.54
C VAL A 30 11.68 -3.05 8.05
N TRP A 31 12.76 -2.41 7.62
CA TRP A 31 13.18 -2.37 6.24
C TRP A 31 13.74 -3.72 5.79
N VAL A 32 13.15 -4.26 4.72
CA VAL A 32 13.60 -5.49 4.08
C VAL A 32 14.64 -5.16 3.01
N PRO A 33 15.80 -5.83 2.98
CA PRO A 33 16.83 -5.57 1.98
C PRO A 33 16.37 -5.88 0.55
N LEU A 34 17.07 -5.30 -0.42
CA LEU A 34 16.87 -5.56 -1.84
C LEU A 34 17.85 -6.64 -2.34
N ASN A 35 17.45 -7.33 -3.40
CA ASN A 35 18.32 -8.22 -4.16
C ASN A 35 19.20 -7.42 -5.15
N LYS A 36 20.06 -8.11 -5.90
CA LYS A 36 20.95 -7.48 -6.90
C LYS A 36 20.21 -6.76 -8.05
N MET A 37 18.93 -7.07 -8.26
CA MET A 37 18.07 -6.44 -9.27
C MET A 37 17.24 -5.28 -8.69
N MET A 38 17.52 -4.84 -7.46
CA MET A 38 16.79 -3.79 -6.76
C MET A 38 15.31 -4.09 -6.48
N GLN A 39 14.93 -5.38 -6.50
CA GLN A 39 13.64 -5.87 -6.02
C GLN A 39 13.75 -6.27 -4.55
N VAL A 40 12.63 -6.34 -3.84
CA VAL A 40 12.62 -6.86 -2.47
C VAL A 40 13.14 -8.30 -2.39
N ASP A 41 14.03 -8.56 -1.44
CA ASP A 41 14.44 -9.92 -1.10
C ASP A 41 13.30 -10.62 -0.33
N VAL A 42 12.54 -11.46 -1.05
CA VAL A 42 11.42 -12.23 -0.51
C VAL A 42 11.85 -13.18 0.62
N TRP A 43 13.07 -13.73 0.56
CA TRP A 43 13.60 -14.59 1.63
C TRP A 43 13.90 -13.78 2.88
N ALA A 44 14.52 -12.60 2.73
CA ALA A 44 14.72 -11.69 3.85
C ALA A 44 13.39 -11.21 4.45
N MET A 45 12.40 -10.89 3.61
CA MET A 45 11.05 -10.53 4.05
C MET A 45 10.44 -11.64 4.90
N ARG A 46 10.46 -12.88 4.39
CA ARG A 46 9.93 -14.05 5.10
C ARG A 46 10.58 -14.25 6.45
N ARG A 47 11.91 -14.15 6.55
CA ARG A 47 12.64 -14.33 7.83
C ARG A 47 12.29 -13.28 8.86
N ALA A 48 11.93 -12.08 8.41
CA ALA A 48 11.68 -10.96 9.29
C ALA A 48 10.20 -10.90 9.75
N ILE A 49 9.27 -11.62 9.10
CA ILE A 49 7.88 -11.75 9.57
C ILE A 49 7.84 -12.21 11.04
N SER A 50 7.02 -11.53 11.84
CA SER A 50 6.82 -11.83 13.25
C SER A 50 5.34 -11.75 13.61
N ARG A 51 4.98 -12.19 14.81
CA ARG A 51 3.60 -12.06 15.34
C ARG A 51 3.08 -10.61 15.44
N ASN A 52 3.95 -9.60 15.33
CA ASN A 52 3.56 -8.19 15.37
C ASN A 52 3.49 -7.56 13.97
N THR A 53 3.75 -8.32 12.90
CA THR A 53 3.71 -7.82 11.53
C THR A 53 2.25 -7.66 11.12
N VAL A 54 1.85 -6.43 10.80
CA VAL A 54 0.43 -6.11 10.49
C VAL A 54 0.16 -5.88 9.01
N VAL A 55 1.19 -5.61 8.21
CA VAL A 55 1.08 -5.47 6.76
C VAL A 55 2.43 -5.69 6.08
N LEU A 56 2.39 -6.34 4.92
CA LEU A 56 3.50 -6.45 3.98
C LEU A 56 3.33 -5.40 2.86
N VAL A 57 4.43 -4.93 2.29
CA VAL A 57 4.40 -3.91 1.23
C VAL A 57 5.21 -4.37 0.03
N CYS A 58 4.75 -4.04 -1.17
CA CYS A 58 5.48 -4.13 -2.43
C CYS A 58 5.24 -2.85 -3.24
N SER A 59 6.13 -2.51 -4.16
CA SER A 59 5.98 -1.35 -5.04
C SER A 59 5.92 -1.76 -6.52
N THR A 60 5.07 -1.08 -7.29
CA THR A 60 4.82 -1.36 -8.72
C THR A 60 4.79 -0.06 -9.55
N PRO A 61 5.95 0.50 -9.90
CA PRO A 61 7.28 0.19 -9.38
C PRO A 61 7.63 1.00 -8.12
N GLN A 62 8.78 0.69 -7.49
CA GLN A 62 9.39 1.59 -6.51
C GLN A 62 9.93 2.86 -7.17
N PHE A 63 9.91 3.97 -6.43
CA PHE A 63 10.30 5.29 -6.95
C PHE A 63 11.80 5.42 -7.28
N PRO A 64 12.75 5.00 -6.42
CA PRO A 64 14.20 5.20 -6.66
C PRO A 64 14.77 4.66 -7.98
N HIS A 65 14.41 3.44 -8.40
CA HIS A 65 15.00 2.77 -9.57
C HIS A 65 13.97 2.26 -10.58
N GLY A 66 12.66 2.50 -10.37
CA GLY A 66 11.63 2.12 -11.34
C GLY A 66 11.42 0.60 -11.50
N VAL A 67 11.88 -0.22 -10.54
CA VAL A 67 11.76 -1.68 -10.59
C VAL A 67 10.45 -2.15 -9.95
N ILE A 68 9.79 -3.15 -10.54
CA ILE A 68 8.60 -3.79 -9.99
C ILE A 68 9.01 -4.92 -9.04
N ASP A 69 8.49 -4.88 -7.81
CA ASP A 69 8.67 -5.96 -6.84
C ASP A 69 7.92 -7.25 -7.25
N PRO A 70 8.41 -8.43 -6.82
CA PRO A 70 7.74 -9.73 -7.04
C PRO A 70 6.44 -9.88 -6.22
N VAL A 71 5.37 -9.22 -6.67
CA VAL A 71 4.06 -9.19 -5.99
C VAL A 71 3.49 -10.59 -5.75
N PRO A 72 3.47 -11.54 -6.73
CA PRO A 72 2.93 -12.89 -6.49
C PRO A 72 3.66 -13.66 -5.39
N GLU A 73 4.98 -13.51 -5.30
CA GLU A 73 5.83 -14.16 -4.31
C GLU A 73 5.56 -13.63 -2.91
N VAL A 74 5.45 -12.31 -2.77
CA VAL A 74 5.10 -11.68 -1.49
C VAL A 74 3.64 -11.98 -1.11
N ALA A 75 2.73 -12.04 -2.08
CA ALA A 75 1.35 -12.43 -1.85
C ALA A 75 1.22 -13.87 -1.31
N LYS A 76 2.08 -14.80 -1.74
CA LYS A 76 2.16 -16.15 -1.14
C LYS A 76 2.51 -16.07 0.35
N LEU A 77 3.41 -15.17 0.76
CA LEU A 77 3.70 -14.93 2.18
C LEU A 77 2.49 -14.35 2.90
N ALA A 78 1.85 -13.33 2.32
CA ALA A 78 0.65 -12.69 2.86
C ALA A 78 -0.46 -13.71 3.16
N VAL A 79 -0.74 -14.61 2.20
CA VAL A 79 -1.72 -15.70 2.35
C VAL A 79 -1.27 -16.69 3.43
N LYS A 80 -0.02 -17.14 3.38
CA LYS A 80 0.51 -18.15 4.33
C LYS A 80 0.46 -17.67 5.77
N TYR A 81 0.82 -16.42 6.01
CA TYR A 81 0.90 -15.83 7.36
C TYR A 81 -0.38 -15.09 7.77
N LYS A 82 -1.38 -15.01 6.88
CA LYS A 82 -2.64 -14.28 7.08
C LYS A 82 -2.42 -12.80 7.42
N ILE A 83 -1.46 -12.18 6.72
CA ILE A 83 -1.09 -10.77 6.89
C ILE A 83 -1.55 -10.01 5.64
N PRO A 84 -2.22 -8.84 5.78
CA PRO A 84 -2.52 -7.97 4.65
C PRO A 84 -1.30 -7.63 3.80
N LEU A 85 -1.47 -7.56 2.48
CA LEU A 85 -0.48 -7.03 1.53
C LEU A 85 -1.01 -5.75 0.90
N HIS A 86 -0.22 -4.69 1.01
CA HIS A 86 -0.43 -3.44 0.28
C HIS A 86 0.53 -3.37 -0.91
N VAL A 87 -0.01 -3.10 -2.10
CA VAL A 87 0.77 -2.84 -3.30
C VAL A 87 0.75 -1.33 -3.56
N ASP A 88 1.91 -0.69 -3.42
CA ASP A 88 2.12 0.69 -3.80
C ASP A 88 2.23 0.78 -5.32
N ALA A 89 1.12 1.09 -5.98
CA ALA A 89 1.07 1.43 -7.39
C ALA A 89 0.86 2.94 -7.58
N CYS A 90 1.22 3.78 -6.60
CA CYS A 90 1.03 5.22 -6.69
C CYS A 90 1.69 5.78 -7.95
N LEU A 91 2.94 5.40 -8.20
CA LEU A 91 3.66 5.78 -9.42
C LEU A 91 3.12 5.03 -10.64
N GLY A 92 3.15 3.70 -10.65
CA GLY A 92 2.92 2.92 -11.87
C GLY A 92 1.47 2.65 -12.23
N GLY A 93 0.52 2.79 -11.31
CA GLY A 93 -0.84 2.25 -11.42
C GLY A 93 -1.57 2.61 -12.71
N PHE A 94 -1.55 3.87 -13.13
CA PHE A 94 -2.17 4.34 -14.39
C PHE A 94 -1.30 4.12 -15.65
N LEU A 95 -0.20 3.39 -15.52
CA LEU A 95 0.65 2.96 -16.64
C LEU A 95 0.57 1.43 -16.78
N ILE A 96 0.89 0.70 -15.71
CA ILE A 96 0.99 -0.77 -15.70
C ILE A 96 -0.34 -1.48 -15.99
N VAL A 97 -1.48 -0.84 -15.73
CA VAL A 97 -2.82 -1.38 -16.07
C VAL A 97 -3.11 -1.39 -17.57
N PHE A 98 -2.38 -0.60 -18.37
CA PHE A 98 -2.56 -0.52 -19.83
C PHE A 98 -1.46 -1.25 -20.61
N MET A 99 -0.38 -1.68 -19.94
CA MET A 99 0.81 -2.26 -20.56
C MET A 99 0.50 -3.46 -21.47
N GLU A 100 -0.38 -4.38 -21.04
CA GLU A 100 -0.83 -5.51 -21.86
C GLU A 100 -1.51 -5.05 -23.18
N LYS A 101 -2.44 -4.09 -23.09
CA LYS A 101 -3.14 -3.55 -24.27
C LYS A 101 -2.23 -2.69 -25.16
N ALA A 102 -1.19 -2.11 -24.58
CA ALA A 102 -0.19 -1.31 -25.29
C ALA A 102 0.86 -2.18 -26.01
N GLY A 103 0.78 -3.51 -25.93
CA GLY A 103 1.74 -4.42 -26.57
C GLY A 103 3.01 -4.69 -25.75
N TYR A 104 3.02 -4.32 -24.47
CA TYR A 104 4.14 -4.51 -23.55
C TYR A 104 3.68 -5.30 -22.31
N PRO A 105 3.22 -6.55 -22.44
CA PRO A 105 2.72 -7.31 -21.30
C PRO A 105 3.79 -7.43 -20.20
N LEU A 106 3.35 -7.30 -18.95
CA LEU A 106 4.21 -7.57 -17.80
C LEU A 106 4.31 -9.07 -17.56
N ASP A 107 5.48 -9.53 -17.13
CA ASP A 107 5.72 -10.97 -16.88
C ASP A 107 4.86 -11.55 -15.76
N GLN A 108 4.42 -10.71 -14.82
CA GLN A 108 3.69 -11.13 -13.62
C GLN A 108 2.50 -10.20 -13.32
N PRO A 109 1.39 -10.73 -12.79
CA PRO A 109 0.29 -9.91 -12.29
C PRO A 109 0.69 -9.16 -11.01
N PHE A 110 0.11 -7.99 -10.82
CA PHE A 110 0.42 -7.10 -9.68
C PHE A 110 -0.82 -6.64 -8.89
N ASP A 111 -2.03 -6.84 -9.44
CA ASP A 111 -3.27 -6.27 -8.91
C ASP A 111 -4.09 -7.28 -8.09
N PHE A 112 -5.39 -6.99 -7.85
CA PHE A 112 -6.30 -7.85 -7.09
C PHE A 112 -6.53 -9.24 -7.69
N ARG A 113 -6.12 -9.52 -8.93
CA ARG A 113 -6.07 -10.89 -9.48
C ARG A 113 -5.09 -11.77 -8.69
N VAL A 114 -4.10 -11.18 -8.03
CA VAL A 114 -3.16 -11.89 -7.17
C VAL A 114 -3.78 -12.16 -5.80
N LYS A 115 -4.13 -13.43 -5.54
CA LYS A 115 -4.63 -13.85 -4.23
C LYS A 115 -3.63 -13.50 -3.13
N GLY A 116 -4.05 -12.63 -2.21
CA GLY A 116 -3.21 -12.13 -1.10
C GLY A 116 -3.07 -10.62 -1.11
N VAL A 117 -3.22 -9.96 -2.27
CA VAL A 117 -3.28 -8.49 -2.37
C VAL A 117 -4.57 -8.00 -1.70
N THR A 118 -4.42 -7.18 -0.67
CA THR A 118 -5.54 -6.66 0.13
C THR A 118 -5.83 -5.19 -0.12
N SER A 119 -4.83 -4.41 -0.52
CA SER A 119 -5.02 -3.02 -0.90
C SER A 119 -4.01 -2.57 -1.95
N ILE A 120 -4.40 -1.57 -2.74
CA ILE A 120 -3.58 -0.95 -3.79
C ILE A 120 -3.74 0.56 -3.68
N SER A 121 -2.64 1.32 -3.72
CA SER A 121 -2.68 2.77 -3.93
C SER A 121 -2.37 3.11 -5.38
N ALA A 122 -3.01 4.13 -5.95
CA ALA A 122 -2.78 4.56 -7.34
C ALA A 122 -3.05 6.06 -7.51
N ASP A 123 -2.06 6.83 -7.97
CA ASP A 123 -2.21 8.28 -8.09
C ASP A 123 -2.82 8.64 -9.45
N THR A 124 -4.07 9.09 -9.44
CA THR A 124 -4.72 9.70 -10.61
C THR A 124 -3.96 10.94 -11.09
N HIS A 125 -3.32 11.68 -10.18
CA HIS A 125 -2.58 12.90 -10.53
C HIS A 125 -1.16 12.70 -11.09
N LYS A 126 -0.76 11.45 -11.34
CA LYS A 126 0.49 11.06 -12.02
C LYS A 126 0.16 10.63 -13.46
N TYR A 127 0.38 9.37 -13.84
CA TYR A 127 0.05 8.88 -15.19
C TYR A 127 -1.46 8.76 -15.46
N GLY A 128 -2.31 9.04 -14.47
CA GLY A 128 -3.74 9.22 -14.73
C GLY A 128 -4.07 10.59 -15.32
N TYR A 129 -3.10 11.51 -15.38
CA TYR A 129 -3.22 12.87 -15.91
C TYR A 129 -4.31 13.74 -15.26
N ALA A 130 -4.82 13.33 -14.10
CA ALA A 130 -5.72 14.15 -13.31
C ALA A 130 -4.95 15.31 -12.66
N ARG A 131 -5.70 16.32 -12.20
CA ARG A 131 -5.13 17.48 -11.50
C ARG A 131 -4.51 17.06 -10.17
N LYS A 132 -3.48 17.79 -9.73
CA LYS A 132 -2.81 17.56 -8.43
C LYS A 132 -3.81 17.58 -7.28
N GLY A 133 -3.57 16.75 -6.27
CA GLY A 133 -4.45 16.60 -5.11
C GLY A 133 -5.40 15.40 -5.16
N SER A 134 -5.36 14.56 -6.19
CA SER A 134 -6.19 13.34 -6.30
C SER A 134 -5.37 12.05 -6.32
N SER A 135 -5.81 11.04 -5.58
CA SER A 135 -5.24 9.68 -5.54
C SER A 135 -6.31 8.69 -5.06
N LEU A 136 -6.02 7.39 -5.15
CA LEU A 136 -6.90 6.30 -4.75
C LEU A 136 -6.20 5.38 -3.76
N VAL A 137 -6.95 4.92 -2.76
CA VAL A 137 -6.64 3.71 -1.99
C VAL A 137 -7.80 2.73 -2.17
N LEU A 138 -7.49 1.57 -2.71
CA LEU A 138 -8.44 0.52 -3.04
C LEU A 138 -8.23 -0.66 -2.09
N TYR A 139 -9.32 -1.34 -1.75
CA TYR A 139 -9.29 -2.52 -0.89
C TYR A 139 -10.01 -3.67 -1.57
N SER A 140 -9.50 -4.89 -1.39
CA SER A 140 -10.11 -6.10 -1.95
C SER A 140 -11.46 -6.45 -1.29
N ASP A 141 -11.70 -5.97 -0.07
CA ASP A 141 -12.90 -6.25 0.72
C ASP A 141 -13.27 -5.04 1.59
N LYS A 142 -14.57 -4.81 1.78
CA LYS A 142 -15.12 -3.75 2.65
C LYS A 142 -14.63 -3.88 4.09
N LYS A 143 -14.35 -5.11 4.57
CA LYS A 143 -13.84 -5.35 5.93
C LYS A 143 -12.50 -4.69 6.21
N TYR A 144 -11.66 -4.49 5.18
CA TYR A 144 -10.40 -3.76 5.36
C TYR A 144 -10.65 -2.26 5.37
N ARG A 145 -11.51 -1.79 4.46
CA ARG A 145 -11.86 -0.36 4.32
C ARG A 145 -12.58 0.18 5.56
N SER A 146 -13.37 -0.63 6.26
CA SER A 146 -14.07 -0.18 7.48
C SER A 146 -13.14 0.30 8.59
N TYR A 147 -11.91 -0.23 8.68
CA TYR A 147 -10.91 0.23 9.65
C TYR A 147 -10.28 1.59 9.30
N GLN A 148 -10.48 2.10 8.08
CA GLN A 148 -10.00 3.43 7.67
C GLN A 148 -10.94 4.55 8.15
N PHE A 149 -12.22 4.25 8.37
CA PHE A 149 -13.21 5.26 8.69
C PHE A 149 -13.01 5.82 10.10
N PHE A 150 -13.17 7.13 10.24
CA PHE A 150 -13.33 7.79 11.53
C PHE A 150 -14.82 8.05 11.76
N VAL A 151 -15.32 7.73 12.95
CA VAL A 151 -16.71 7.97 13.38
C VAL A 151 -16.70 8.47 14.81
N ASP A 152 -17.38 9.60 15.04
CA ASP A 152 -17.65 10.16 16.37
C ASP A 152 -19.18 10.32 16.52
N PRO A 153 -19.85 9.41 17.23
CA PRO A 153 -21.31 9.44 17.39
C PRO A 153 -21.79 10.46 18.44
N ASP A 154 -20.90 10.91 19.33
CA ASP A 154 -21.26 11.67 20.54
C ASP A 154 -20.87 13.16 20.43
N TRP A 155 -20.30 13.58 19.30
CA TRP A 155 -19.93 14.97 19.07
C TRP A 155 -21.14 15.91 19.13
N GLN A 156 -21.01 17.03 19.85
CA GLN A 156 -22.10 18.00 20.06
C GLN A 156 -22.63 18.63 18.76
N GLY A 157 -21.84 18.61 17.67
CA GLY A 157 -22.26 19.07 16.34
C GLY A 157 -23.13 18.08 15.57
N GLY A 158 -23.44 16.92 16.16
CA GLY A 158 -24.11 15.79 15.52
C GLY A 158 -23.15 14.66 15.16
N ILE A 159 -23.69 13.50 14.79
CA ILE A 159 -22.89 12.34 14.38
C ILE A 159 -21.94 12.72 13.25
N TYR A 160 -20.63 12.55 13.47
CA TYR A 160 -19.60 12.85 12.49
C TYR A 160 -18.95 11.58 11.94
N ALA A 161 -18.77 11.52 10.62
CA ALA A 161 -18.05 10.42 9.98
C ALA A 161 -17.20 10.93 8.82
N SER A 162 -15.94 10.47 8.73
CA SER A 162 -15.05 10.77 7.62
C SER A 162 -14.44 9.49 7.04
N PRO A 163 -14.46 9.31 5.70
CA PRO A 163 -13.85 8.17 5.06
C PRO A 163 -12.32 8.30 4.90
N THR A 164 -11.73 9.48 5.09
CA THR A 164 -10.29 9.76 4.96
C THR A 164 -9.80 10.73 6.03
N MET A 165 -8.54 11.14 5.98
CA MET A 165 -7.92 12.06 6.96
C MET A 165 -8.59 13.45 7.05
N VAL A 166 -9.34 13.87 6.03
CA VAL A 166 -9.86 15.24 5.91
C VAL A 166 -11.39 15.24 5.91
N GLY A 167 -11.99 16.22 6.60
CA GLY A 167 -13.43 16.51 6.54
C GLY A 167 -13.82 17.25 5.26
N SER A 168 -13.67 18.57 5.28
CA SER A 168 -13.86 19.43 4.10
C SER A 168 -12.80 19.10 3.02
N ARG A 169 -13.25 18.96 1.78
CA ARG A 169 -12.43 18.52 0.64
C ARG A 169 -12.76 19.33 -0.61
N PRO A 170 -11.78 19.66 -1.46
CA PRO A 170 -12.05 20.32 -2.75
C PRO A 170 -12.70 19.33 -3.71
N ALA A 171 -14.02 19.43 -3.91
CA ALA A 171 -14.80 18.53 -4.78
C ALA A 171 -14.67 18.88 -6.28
N GLY A 172 -14.46 20.16 -6.59
CA GLY A 172 -14.06 20.70 -7.88
C GLY A 172 -12.96 21.72 -7.64
N LEU A 173 -12.06 21.88 -8.61
CA LEU A 173 -11.03 22.91 -8.59
C LEU A 173 -11.34 23.92 -9.70
N PRO A 174 -11.11 25.22 -9.50
CA PRO A 174 -11.24 26.24 -10.55
C PRO A 174 -10.28 25.98 -11.72
#